data_AF-A0A3D2X4S9-F1
#
_entry.id   AF-A0A3D2X4S9-F1
#
_cell.length_a   1.000
_cell.length_b   1.000
_cell.length_c   1.000
_cell.angle_alpha   90.00
_cell.angle_beta   90.00
_cell.angle_gamma   90.00
#
_symmetry.space_group_name_H-M   'P 1'
#
loop_
_entity.id
_entity.type
_entity.pdbx_description
1 polymer ?
#
loop_
_entity_poly.entity_id
_entity_poly.type
_entity_poly.pdbx_seq_one_letter_code
_entity_poly.pdbx_strand_id
1 'polypeptide(L)'
;PILDFLLFQMKDFIQYPITIYNRIIQTTLTFILPFAFINFYPASKILNKDIPTGFHPILQYIGPLVGLILFITSIILWNVGVSKYKSTGT
;
A
#
# COMPACT_ATOMS: atom_id res chain seq x y z
N PRO A 1 14.93 -6.13 -13.17
CA PRO A 1 13.87 -5.43 -13.92
C PRO A 1 12.53 -5.33 -13.18
N ILE A 2 11.82 -6.44 -12.89
CA ILE A 2 10.55 -6.39 -12.13
C ILE A 2 10.77 -6.03 -10.66
N LEU A 3 11.79 -6.61 -10.01
CA LEU A 3 12.05 -6.33 -8.60
C LEU A 3 12.37 -4.85 -8.38
N ASP A 4 13.18 -4.28 -9.27
CA ASP A 4 13.57 -2.87 -9.22
C ASP A 4 12.37 -1.94 -9.45
N PHE A 5 11.50 -2.30 -10.39
CA PHE A 5 10.23 -1.61 -10.61
C PHE A 5 9.38 -1.59 -9.32
N LEU A 6 9.19 -2.77 -8.71
CA LEU A 6 8.38 -2.92 -7.51
C LEU A 6 8.94 -2.16 -6.30
N LEU A 7 10.27 -2.20 -6.12
CA LEU A 7 10.92 -1.63 -4.94
C LEU A 7 11.18 -0.12 -5.06
N PHE A 8 11.59 0.36 -6.23
CA PHE A 8 12.03 1.75 -6.41
C PHE A 8 10.97 2.59 -7.12
N GLN A 9 10.46 2.14 -8.26
CA GLN A 9 9.56 2.97 -9.08
C GLN A 9 8.17 3.10 -8.46
N MET A 10 7.69 2.05 -7.79
CA MET A 10 6.39 2.14 -7.13
C MET A 10 6.36 3.12 -5.94
N LYS A 11 7.52 3.42 -5.34
CA LYS A 11 7.64 4.41 -4.26
C LYS A 11 7.30 5.82 -4.73
N ASP A 12 7.52 6.12 -6.01
CA ASP A 12 7.29 7.46 -6.56
C ASP A 12 5.81 7.87 -6.51
N PHE A 13 4.89 6.90 -6.56
CA PHE A 13 3.45 7.16 -6.40
C PHE A 13 3.08 7.72 -5.02
N ILE A 14 3.90 7.43 -4.00
CA ILE A 14 3.68 7.87 -2.62
C ILE A 14 4.23 9.30 -2.43
N GLN A 15 5.10 9.80 -3.31
CA GLN A 15 5.69 11.14 -3.18
C GLN A 15 4.68 12.27 -3.41
N TYR A 16 3.59 11.98 -4.13
CA TYR A 16 2.57 12.97 -4.47
C TYR A 16 1.20 12.57 -3.90
N PRO A 17 0.35 13.54 -3.52
CA PRO A 17 -0.98 13.25 -3.02
C PRO A 17 -1.84 12.58 -4.09
N ILE A 18 -2.62 11.55 -3.73
CA ILE A 18 -3.36 10.75 -4.73
C ILE A 18 -4.39 11.55 -5.54
N THR A 19 -4.75 12.74 -5.05
CA THR A 19 -5.69 13.67 -5.69
C THR A 19 -5.22 14.17 -7.06
N ILE A 20 -3.92 14.12 -7.36
CA ILE A 20 -3.41 14.51 -8.70
C ILE A 20 -3.68 13.46 -9.77
N TYR A 21 -3.94 12.22 -9.37
CA TYR A 21 -4.15 11.12 -10.31
C TYR A 21 -5.62 10.98 -10.68
N ASN A 22 -5.90 10.28 -11.78
CA ASN A 22 -7.27 9.95 -12.17
C ASN A 22 -7.93 8.97 -11.19
N ARG A 23 -9.25 8.80 -11.32
CA ARG A 23 -10.05 7.95 -10.41
C ARG A 23 -9.60 6.48 -10.39
N ILE A 24 -9.13 5.96 -11.53
CA ILE A 24 -8.67 4.56 -11.65
C ILE A 24 -7.43 4.38 -10.77
N ILE A 25 -6.43 5.25 -10.93
CA ILE A 25 -5.18 5.19 -10.14
C ILE A 25 -5.48 5.41 -8.66
N GLN A 26 -6.33 6.37 -8.30
CA GLN A 26 -6.76 6.57 -6.91
C GLN A 26 -7.34 5.28 -6.31
N THR A 27 -8.21 4.60 -7.05
CA THR A 27 -8.87 3.37 -6.58
C THR A 27 -7.86 2.23 -6.45
N THR A 28 -6.95 2.08 -7.40
CA THR A 28 -5.88 1.07 -7.36
C THR A 28 -4.96 1.28 -6.16
N LEU A 29 -4.52 2.52 -5.92
CA LEU A 29 -3.62 2.85 -4.81
C LEU A 29 -4.29 2.76 -3.44
N THR A 30 -5.62 2.89 -3.36
CA THR A 30 -6.36 2.76 -2.10
C THR A 30 -6.78 1.32 -1.81
N PHE A 31 -7.33 0.59 -2.79
CA PHE A 31 -8.01 -0.69 -2.54
C PHE A 31 -7.26 -1.92 -3.05
N ILE A 32 -6.46 -1.80 -4.12
CA ILE A 32 -5.74 -2.95 -4.71
C ILE A 32 -4.33 -3.07 -4.12
N LEU A 33 -3.59 -1.96 -4.04
CA LEU A 33 -2.22 -1.92 -3.50
C LEU A 33 -2.10 -1.35 -2.07
N PRO A 34 -3.19 -0.89 -1.45
CA PRO A 34 -3.21 0.04 -0.30
C PRO A 34 -2.08 1.06 -0.06
N PHE A 35 -1.34 1.54 -1.06
CA PHE A 35 -0.22 2.46 -0.84
C PHE A 35 -0.62 3.84 -0.33
N ALA A 36 -1.86 4.28 -0.61
CA ALA A 36 -2.37 5.55 -0.11
C ALA A 36 -2.42 5.63 1.44
N PHE A 37 -2.44 4.50 2.13
CA PHE A 37 -2.41 4.45 3.60
C PHE A 37 -1.05 4.75 4.22
N ILE A 38 0.02 4.72 3.44
CA ILE A 38 1.39 4.93 3.93
C ILE A 38 1.59 6.38 4.37
N ASN A 39 1.13 7.35 3.59
CA ASN A 39 1.26 8.77 3.93
C ASN A 39 0.02 9.62 3.62
N PHE A 40 -0.71 9.35 2.54
CA PHE A 40 -1.74 10.27 2.05
C PHE A 40 -2.90 10.40 3.04
N TYR A 41 -3.52 9.29 3.44
CA TYR A 41 -4.63 9.30 4.39
C TYR A 41 -4.26 9.85 5.78
N PRO A 42 -3.17 9.39 6.44
CA PRO A 42 -2.77 9.98 7.72
C PRO A 42 -2.37 11.46 7.59
N ALA A 43 -1.64 11.85 6.55
CA ALA A 43 -1.27 13.26 6.34
C ALA A 43 -2.49 14.14 6.03
N SER A 44 -3.45 13.65 5.25
CA SER A 44 -4.72 14.34 4.98
C SER A 44 -5.46 14.62 6.28
N LYS A 45 -5.48 13.67 7.21
CA LYS A 45 -6.09 13.88 8.53
C LYS A 45 -5.34 14.91 9.38
N ILE A 46 -4.01 14.79 9.47
CA ILE A 46 -3.16 15.69 10.26
C ILE A 46 -3.23 17.13 9.73
N LEU A 47 -3.23 17.29 8.40
CA LEU A 47 -3.24 18.58 7.73
C LEU A 47 -4.64 19.14 7.49
N ASN A 48 -5.69 18.47 7.97
CA ASN A 48 -7.09 18.81 7.73
C ASN A 48 -7.40 19.06 6.23
N LYS A 49 -6.84 18.22 5.36
CA LYS A 49 -7.11 18.25 3.92
C LYS A 49 -8.19 17.24 3.56
N ASP A 50 -9.02 17.60 2.59
CA ASP A 50 -10.05 16.71 2.05
C ASP A 50 -9.45 15.53 1.28
N ILE A 51 -10.16 14.40 1.33
CA ILE A 51 -9.87 13.20 0.52
C ILE A 51 -10.66 13.24 -0.80
N PRO A 52 -10.28 12.44 -1.82
CA PRO A 52 -11.00 12.43 -3.09
C PRO A 52 -12.51 12.20 -2.93
N THR A 53 -13.32 12.95 -3.67
CA THR A 53 -14.78 12.87 -3.61
C THR A 53 -15.28 11.44 -3.84
N GLY A 54 -16.24 10.98 -3.03
CA GLY A 54 -16.78 9.62 -3.10
C GLY A 54 -15.95 8.56 -2.38
N PHE A 55 -14.87 8.93 -1.70
CA PHE A 55 -14.18 8.05 -0.74
C PHE A 55 -14.67 8.34 0.68
N HIS A 56 -14.83 7.29 1.50
CA HIS A 56 -15.38 7.44 2.84
C HIS A 56 -14.31 7.96 3.83
N PRO A 57 -14.62 8.92 4.73
CA PRO A 57 -13.64 9.48 5.69
C PRO A 57 -12.99 8.47 6.62
N ILE A 58 -13.61 7.29 6.83
CA ILE A 58 -13.05 6.18 7.62
C ILE A 58 -11.65 5.76 7.15
N LEU A 59 -11.35 5.95 5.85
CA LEU A 59 -10.05 5.59 5.26
C LEU A 59 -8.88 6.34 5.94
N GLN A 60 -9.13 7.50 6.56
CA GLN A 60 -8.12 8.23 7.32
C GLN A 60 -7.67 7.53 8.62
N TYR A 61 -8.47 6.59 9.14
CA TYR A 61 -8.24 5.97 10.45
C TYR A 61 -7.83 4.51 10.38
N ILE A 62 -8.16 3.80 9.30
CA ILE A 62 -7.93 2.35 9.19
C ILE A 62 -6.52 1.97 8.72
N GLY A 63 -5.62 2.95 8.52
CA GLY A 63 -4.24 2.71 8.09
C GLY A 63 -3.50 1.64 8.91
N PRO A 64 -3.53 1.68 10.25
CA PRO A 64 -2.92 0.64 11.08
C PRO A 64 -3.50 -0.76 10.85
N LEU A 65 -4.83 -0.87 10.65
CA LEU A 65 -5.50 -2.14 10.39
C LEU A 65 -5.09 -2.72 9.03
N VAL A 66 -5.03 -1.88 7.99
CA VAL A 66 -4.57 -2.28 6.66
C VAL A 66 -3.11 -2.74 6.71
N GLY A 67 -2.25 -2.01 7.43
CA GLY A 67 -0.86 -2.40 7.66
C GLY A 67 -0.74 -3.75 8.37
N LEU A 68 -1.55 -3.99 9.39
CA LEU A 68 -1.58 -5.27 10.11
C LEU A 68 -1.98 -6.44 9.19
N ILE A 69 -3.03 -6.27 8.37
CA ILE A 69 -3.47 -7.29 7.41
C ILE A 69 -2.36 -7.62 6.40
N LEU A 70 -1.70 -6.60 5.85
CA LEU A 70 -0.59 -6.80 4.91
C LEU A 70 0.61 -7.48 5.57
N PHE A 71 0.94 -7.10 6.80
CA PHE A 71 2.03 -7.70 7.54
C PHE A 71 1.79 -9.19 7.81
N ILE A 72 0.60 -9.56 8.28
CA ILE A 72 0.21 -10.96 8.48
C ILE A 72 0.28 -11.74 7.16
N THR A 73 -0.26 -11.16 6.08
CA THR A 73 -0.23 -11.78 4.74
C THR A 73 1.21 -12.01 4.27
N SER A 74 2.10 -11.05 4.51
CA SER A 74 3.52 -11.15 4.19
C SER A 74 4.19 -12.32 4.92
N ILE A 75 3.93 -12.47 6.23
CA ILE A 75 4.46 -13.59 7.03
C ILE A 75 3.98 -14.93 6.47
N ILE A 76 2.69 -15.04 6.14
CA ILE A 76 2.13 -16.27 5.57
C ILE A 76 2.81 -16.61 4.24
N LEU A 77 2.91 -15.63 3.33
CA LEU A 77 3.56 -15.83 2.03
C LEU A 77 5.04 -16.20 2.18
N TRP A 78 5.75 -15.54 3.10
CA TRP A 78 7.14 -15.85 3.41
C TRP A 78 7.32 -17.29 3.91
N ASN A 79 6.51 -17.71 4.89
CA ASN A 79 6.57 -19.06 5.44
C ASN A 79 6.22 -20.13 4.39
N VAL A 80 5.24 -19.85 3.52
CA VAL A 80 4.92 -20.73 2.37
C VAL A 80 6.11 -20.81 1.41
N GLY A 81 6.77 -19.68 1.11
CA GLY A 81 7.97 -19.66 0.28
C GLY A 81 9.10 -20.48 0.87
N VAL A 82 9.41 -20.29 2.15
CA VAL A 82 10.47 -21.02 2.87
C VAL A 82 10.16 -22.52 2.94
N SER A 83 8.91 -22.93 3.22
CA SER A 83 8.55 -24.35 3.28
C SER A 83 8.67 -25.09 1.94
N LYS A 84 8.53 -24.37 0.81
CA LYS A 84 8.75 -24.90 -0.53
C LYS A 84 10.20 -24.79 -0.99
N TYR A 85 11.02 -24.01 -0.29
CA TYR A 85 12.44 -23.88 -0.57
C TYR A 85 13.17 -25.15 -0.14
N LYS A 86 13.36 -26.08 -1.07
CA LYS A 86 14.27 -27.21 -0.88
C LYS A 86 15.69 -26.70 -1.09
N SER A 87 16.42 -26.53 0.01
CA SER A 87 17.87 -26.38 -0.03
C SER A 87 18.46 -27.59 -0.75
N THR A 88 19.08 -27.38 -1.91
CA THR A 88 20.03 -28.35 -2.44
C THR A 88 21.18 -28.33 -1.45
N GLY A 89 21.24 -29.31 -0.55
CA GLY A 89 22.30 -29.40 0.45
C GLY A 89 23.67 -29.63 -0.20
N THR A 90 24.23 -28.58 -0.79
CA THR A 90 25.56 -28.47 -1.38
C THR A 90 26.06 -27.05 -1.19
#